data_AF-A0A645FHV1-F1
#
_entry.id   AF-A0A645FHV1-F1
#
_cell.length_a   1.000
_cell.length_b   1.000
_cell.length_c   1.000
_cell.angle_alpha   90.00
_cell.angle_beta   90.00
_cell.angle_gamma   90.00
#
_symmetry.space_group_name_H-M   'P 1'
#
loop_
_entity.id
_entity.type
_entity.pdbx_description
1 polymer ?
#
loop_
_entity_poly.entity_id
_entity_poly.type
_entity_poly.pdbx_seq_one_letter_code
_entity_poly.pdbx_strand_id
1 'polypeptide(L)'
;MVDVIGGDEQLGKDLAMHIAASKPKSLDASGVSAELLDTERRVAIEKAREAGKPEAMLEKIAEGTVQKYLKDVTLLGQVFVKAEDGKQTIEQLLKAKGAAVAGFTLFMVGEGIEKKVDDFAAEVAAQAAAAAAKK
;
A
#
# COMPACT_ATOMS: atom_id res chain seq x y z
N MET A 1 -11.69 9.28 0.75
CA MET A 1 -13.13 8.97 0.67
C MET A 1 -13.30 7.46 0.71
N VAL A 2 -14.31 6.96 1.43
CA VAL A 2 -14.69 5.54 1.43
C VAL A 2 -16.21 5.48 1.29
N ASP A 3 -16.69 4.64 0.37
CA ASP A 3 -18.10 4.39 0.14
C ASP A 3 -18.51 3.10 0.85
N VAL A 4 -19.26 3.25 1.95
CA VAL A 4 -19.67 2.15 2.82
C VAL A 4 -21.18 1.93 2.68
N ILE A 5 -21.57 0.70 2.38
CA ILE A 5 -22.97 0.27 2.31
C ILE A 5 -23.30 -0.48 3.61
N GLY A 6 -24.23 0.06 4.40
CA GLY A 6 -24.57 -0.47 5.72
C GLY A 6 -23.57 -0.06 6.81
N GLY A 7 -23.67 -0.68 7.99
CA GLY A 7 -22.83 -0.34 9.15
C GLY A 7 -23.17 1.01 9.81
N ASP A 8 -22.32 1.44 10.75
CA ASP A 8 -22.44 2.71 11.46
C ASP A 8 -21.36 3.73 11.03
N GLU A 9 -21.53 5.00 11.43
CA GLU A 9 -20.58 6.07 11.08
C GLU A 9 -19.16 5.80 11.63
N GLN A 10 -19.07 5.09 12.77
CA GLN A 10 -17.80 4.75 13.39
C GLN A 10 -17.00 3.77 12.54
N LEU A 11 -17.66 2.76 11.95
CA LEU A 11 -17.06 1.85 10.99
C LEU A 11 -16.50 2.61 9.79
N GLY A 12 -17.24 3.57 9.24
CA GLY A 12 -16.76 4.40 8.13
C GLY A 12 -15.48 5.18 8.45
N LYS A 13 -15.42 5.79 9.65
CA LYS A 13 -14.22 6.51 10.14
C LYS A 13 -13.05 5.56 10.33
N ASP A 14 -13.29 4.40 10.91
CA ASP A 14 -12.24 3.40 11.16
C ASP A 14 -11.67 2.82 9.87
N LEU A 15 -12.53 2.56 8.87
CA LEU A 15 -12.11 2.15 7.53
C LEU A 15 -11.30 3.24 6.83
N ALA A 16 -11.74 4.50 6.90
CA ALA A 16 -11.00 5.62 6.33
C ALA A 16 -9.61 5.78 6.95
N MET A 17 -9.50 5.64 8.28
CA MET A 17 -8.21 5.66 8.98
C MET A 17 -7.33 4.49 8.58
N HIS A 18 -7.89 3.29 8.45
CA HIS A 18 -7.16 2.12 7.97
C HIS A 18 -6.60 2.34 6.56
N ILE A 19 -7.43 2.83 5.63
CA ILE A 19 -7.01 3.13 4.25
C ILE A 19 -5.87 4.16 4.24
N ALA A 20 -5.94 5.19 5.08
CA ALA A 20 -4.89 6.20 5.18
C ALA A 20 -3.55 5.63 5.70
N ALA A 21 -3.61 4.66 6.63
CA ALA A 21 -2.43 4.02 7.20
C ALA A 21 -1.84 2.95 6.27
N SER A 22 -2.68 2.04 5.76
CA SER A 22 -2.27 0.85 5.00
C SER A 22 -2.08 1.10 3.51
N LYS A 23 -2.65 2.20 2.97
CA LYS A 23 -2.56 2.61 1.56
C LYS A 23 -2.82 1.45 0.58
N PRO A 24 -3.95 0.72 0.70
CA PRO A 24 -4.27 -0.38 -0.22
C PRO A 24 -4.32 0.14 -1.65
N LYS A 25 -3.85 -0.67 -2.60
CA LYS A 25 -3.84 -0.35 -4.03
C LYS A 25 -5.19 -0.60 -4.70
N SER A 26 -5.98 -1.53 -4.16
CA SER A 26 -7.27 -1.95 -4.70
C SER A 26 -8.21 -2.37 -3.57
N LEU A 27 -9.52 -2.44 -3.87
CA LEU A 27 -10.51 -3.01 -2.96
C LEU A 27 -10.28 -4.51 -2.75
N ASP A 28 -10.16 -5.24 -3.86
CA ASP A 28 -9.97 -6.68 -3.91
C ASP A 28 -8.99 -7.08 -5.02
N ALA A 29 -8.79 -8.38 -5.22
CA ALA A 29 -7.86 -8.93 -6.20
C ALA A 29 -8.21 -8.57 -7.65
N SER A 30 -9.48 -8.29 -7.96
CA SER A 30 -9.91 -7.96 -9.33
C SER A 30 -9.42 -6.59 -9.81
N GLY A 31 -9.16 -5.66 -8.88
CA GLY A 31 -8.58 -4.36 -9.21
C GLY A 31 -7.05 -4.33 -9.24
N VAL A 32 -6.38 -5.47 -9.07
CA VAL A 32 -4.92 -5.57 -9.23
C VAL A 32 -4.60 -5.99 -10.66
N SER A 33 -3.71 -5.26 -11.34
CA SER A 33 -3.41 -5.56 -12.74
C SER A 33 -2.69 -6.91 -12.89
N ALA A 34 -3.07 -7.66 -13.93
CA ALA A 34 -2.46 -8.95 -14.24
C ALA A 34 -0.95 -8.84 -14.50
N GLU A 35 -0.49 -7.73 -15.07
CA GLU A 35 0.94 -7.45 -15.31
C GLU A 35 1.73 -7.33 -14.00
N LEU A 36 1.16 -6.71 -12.97
CA LEU A 36 1.80 -6.65 -11.66
C LEU A 36 1.87 -8.04 -11.03
N LEU A 37 0.81 -8.83 -11.12
CA LEU A 37 0.78 -10.19 -10.58
C LEU A 37 1.77 -11.11 -11.30
N ASP A 38 1.89 -11.02 -12.62
CA ASP A 38 2.88 -11.78 -13.39
C ASP A 38 4.31 -11.37 -13.03
N THR A 39 4.55 -10.06 -12.88
CA THR A 39 5.85 -9.54 -12.44
C THR A 39 6.22 -10.07 -11.06
N GLU A 40 5.31 -10.00 -10.07
CA GLU A 40 5.54 -10.56 -8.73
C GLU A 40 5.75 -12.08 -8.76
N ARG A 41 4.99 -12.80 -9.60
CA ARG A 41 5.15 -14.25 -9.79
C ARG A 41 6.55 -14.57 -10.34
N ARG A 42 6.99 -13.87 -11.37
CA ARG A 42 8.31 -14.06 -11.99
C ARG A 42 9.42 -13.75 -11.00
N VAL A 43 9.32 -12.65 -10.26
CA VAL A 43 10.30 -12.27 -9.23
C VAL A 43 10.36 -13.32 -8.12
N ALA A 44 9.22 -13.89 -7.71
CA ALA A 44 9.18 -14.94 -6.70
C ALA A 44 9.83 -16.25 -7.19
N ILE A 45 9.62 -16.64 -8.45
CA ILE A 45 10.26 -17.82 -9.07
C ILE A 45 11.77 -17.63 -9.12
N GLU A 46 12.24 -16.51 -9.63
CA GLU A 46 13.68 -16.23 -9.76
C GLU A 46 14.36 -16.23 -8.39
N LYS A 47 13.77 -15.56 -7.38
CA LYS A 47 14.28 -15.58 -6.00
C LYS A 47 14.33 -17.00 -5.41
N ALA A 48 13.31 -17.82 -5.66
CA ALA A 48 13.26 -19.18 -5.15
C ALA A 48 14.27 -20.10 -5.87
N ARG A 49 14.52 -19.87 -7.16
CA ARG A 49 15.54 -20.57 -7.95
C ARG A 49 16.95 -20.20 -7.48
N GLU A 50 17.23 -18.91 -7.27
CA GLU A 50 18.50 -18.43 -6.68
C GLU A 50 18.74 -19.01 -5.28
N ALA A 51 17.67 -19.21 -4.50
CA ALA A 51 17.73 -19.86 -3.18
C ALA A 51 17.88 -21.39 -3.25
N GLY A 52 18.08 -21.98 -4.43
CA GLY A 52 18.33 -23.41 -4.63
C GLY A 52 17.13 -24.31 -4.36
N LYS A 53 15.89 -23.79 -4.47
CA LYS A 53 14.69 -24.60 -4.28
C LYS A 53 14.42 -25.49 -5.50
N PRO A 54 13.86 -26.71 -5.32
CA PRO A 54 13.52 -27.60 -6.44
C PRO A 54 12.49 -26.98 -7.39
N GLU A 55 12.61 -27.23 -8.70
CA GLU A 55 11.70 -26.66 -9.71
C GLU A 55 10.22 -26.98 -9.45
N ALA A 56 9.92 -28.21 -8.99
CA ALA A 56 8.57 -28.63 -8.63
C ALA A 56 7.95 -27.81 -7.47
N MET A 57 8.76 -27.10 -6.68
CA MET A 57 8.28 -26.23 -5.60
C MET A 57 8.22 -24.75 -6.00
N LEU A 58 8.86 -24.33 -7.10
CA LEU A 58 8.95 -22.92 -7.48
C LEU A 58 7.57 -22.32 -7.75
N GLU A 59 6.72 -23.03 -8.50
CA GLU A 59 5.36 -22.55 -8.81
C GLU A 59 4.51 -22.40 -7.55
N LYS A 60 4.60 -23.37 -6.63
CA LYS A 60 3.87 -23.33 -5.35
C LYS A 60 4.34 -22.19 -4.45
N ILE A 61 5.65 -21.91 -4.44
CA ILE A 61 6.24 -20.78 -3.71
C ILE A 61 5.78 -19.46 -4.33
N ALA A 62 5.80 -19.36 -5.66
CA ALA A 62 5.37 -18.18 -6.39
C ALA A 62 3.89 -17.89 -6.15
N GLU A 63 3.04 -18.89 -6.21
CA GLU A 63 1.60 -18.74 -5.94
C GLU A 63 1.34 -18.31 -4.49
N GLY A 64 2.03 -18.90 -3.51
CA GLY A 64 1.93 -18.44 -2.12
C GLY A 64 2.40 -16.99 -1.93
N THR A 65 3.42 -16.57 -2.68
CA THR A 65 3.93 -15.20 -2.66
C THR A 65 2.94 -14.22 -3.28
N VAL A 66 2.33 -14.56 -4.41
CA VAL A 66 1.28 -13.77 -5.06
C VAL A 66 0.04 -13.66 -4.16
N GLN A 67 -0.37 -14.75 -3.52
CA GLN A 67 -1.49 -14.75 -2.57
C GLN A 67 -1.21 -13.84 -1.36
N LYS A 68 0.03 -13.86 -0.84
CA LYS A 68 0.44 -12.92 0.20
C LYS A 68 0.41 -11.47 -0.29
N TYR A 69 0.96 -11.22 -1.48
CA TYR A 69 0.95 -9.89 -2.09
C TYR A 69 -0.48 -9.35 -2.22
N LEU A 70 -1.41 -10.16 -2.71
CA LEU A 70 -2.83 -9.79 -2.81
C LEU A 70 -3.42 -9.40 -1.46
N LYS A 71 -3.13 -10.14 -0.39
CA LYS A 71 -3.58 -9.80 0.97
C LYS A 71 -2.98 -8.49 1.48
N ASP A 72 -1.74 -8.20 1.10
CA ASP A 72 -1.04 -6.99 1.55
C ASP A 72 -1.48 -5.74 0.77
N VAL A 73 -1.89 -5.88 -0.51
CA VAL A 73 -2.22 -4.72 -1.37
C VAL A 73 -3.73 -4.47 -1.55
N THR A 74 -4.59 -5.40 -1.14
CA THR A 74 -6.05 -5.25 -1.27
C THR A 74 -6.70 -4.92 0.07
N LEU A 75 -7.62 -3.95 0.09
CA LEU A 75 -8.28 -3.50 1.31
C LEU A 75 -8.97 -4.66 2.05
N LEU A 76 -9.73 -5.49 1.34
CA LEU A 76 -10.48 -6.58 1.98
C LEU A 76 -9.57 -7.67 2.57
N GLY A 77 -8.40 -7.90 1.95
CA GLY A 77 -7.43 -8.90 2.40
C GLY A 77 -6.56 -8.45 3.58
N GLN A 78 -6.49 -7.15 3.85
CA GLN A 78 -5.67 -6.58 4.92
C GLN A 78 -6.24 -6.90 6.32
N VAL A 79 -5.32 -7.06 7.28
CA VAL A 79 -5.66 -7.12 8.70
C VAL A 79 -6.02 -5.72 9.17
N PHE A 80 -7.15 -5.59 9.85
CA PHE A 80 -7.62 -4.31 10.34
C PHE A 80 -6.65 -3.73 11.39
N VAL A 81 -6.27 -2.46 11.22
CA VAL A 81 -5.25 -1.80 12.07
C VAL A 81 -5.68 -1.65 13.53
N LYS A 82 -6.98 -1.71 13.83
CA LYS A 82 -7.52 -1.70 15.20
C LYS A 82 -8.08 -3.07 15.61
N ALA A 83 -7.73 -4.15 14.93
CA ALA A 83 -8.16 -5.49 15.32
C ALA A 83 -7.65 -5.81 16.73
N GLU A 84 -8.56 -6.12 17.65
CA GLU A 84 -8.21 -6.41 19.06
C GLU A 84 -7.33 -7.67 19.17
N ASP A 85 -7.54 -8.64 18.28
CA ASP A 85 -6.79 -9.90 18.21
C ASP A 85 -5.59 -9.86 17.24
N GLY A 86 -5.41 -8.74 16.54
CA GLY A 86 -4.38 -8.57 15.50
C GLY A 86 -4.54 -9.52 14.31
N LYS A 87 -5.71 -10.12 14.11
CA LYS A 87 -5.96 -11.14 13.07
C LYS A 87 -7.18 -10.85 12.22
N GLN A 88 -8.16 -10.12 12.76
CA GLN A 88 -9.38 -9.80 12.03
C GLN A 88 -9.07 -9.01 10.74
N THR A 89 -9.48 -9.54 9.59
CA THR A 89 -9.37 -8.84 8.31
C THR A 89 -10.51 -7.83 8.12
N ILE A 90 -10.32 -6.88 7.22
CA ILE A 90 -11.39 -5.92 6.85
C ILE A 90 -12.61 -6.65 6.31
N GLU A 91 -12.44 -7.69 5.50
CA GLU A 91 -13.56 -8.50 5.01
C GLU A 91 -14.35 -9.15 6.17
N GLN A 92 -13.66 -9.69 7.17
CA GLN A 92 -14.29 -10.30 8.35
C GLN A 92 -15.02 -9.26 9.20
N LEU A 93 -14.42 -8.08 9.39
CA LEU A 93 -15.03 -6.96 10.09
C LEU A 93 -16.33 -6.51 9.41
N LEU A 94 -16.29 -6.32 8.09
CA LEU A 94 -17.44 -5.92 7.28
C LEU A 94 -18.58 -6.94 7.37
N LYS A 95 -18.27 -8.25 7.24
CA LYS A 95 -19.25 -9.33 7.41
C LYS A 95 -19.87 -9.32 8.81
N ALA A 96 -19.07 -9.16 9.86
CA ALA A 96 -19.57 -9.12 11.24
C ALA A 96 -20.48 -7.92 11.52
N LYS A 97 -20.30 -6.82 10.78
CA LYS A 97 -21.09 -5.59 10.90
C LYS A 97 -22.23 -5.49 9.88
N GLY A 98 -22.42 -6.50 9.02
CA GLY A 98 -23.43 -6.47 7.95
C GLY A 98 -23.22 -5.31 6.97
N ALA A 99 -21.97 -4.96 6.71
CA ALA A 99 -21.57 -3.83 5.88
C ALA A 99 -20.73 -4.28 4.67
N ALA A 100 -20.60 -3.42 3.68
CA ALA A 100 -19.74 -3.60 2.52
C ALA A 100 -19.05 -2.28 2.14
N VAL A 101 -17.97 -2.36 1.36
CA VAL A 101 -17.30 -1.19 0.79
C VAL A 101 -17.44 -1.28 -0.72
N ALA A 102 -18.05 -0.28 -1.35
CA ALA A 102 -18.21 -0.22 -2.80
C ALA A 102 -16.96 0.34 -3.49
N GLY A 103 -16.23 1.24 -2.80
CA GLY A 103 -15.00 1.82 -3.32
C GLY A 103 -14.35 2.77 -2.34
N PHE A 104 -13.12 3.16 -2.63
CA PHE A 104 -12.42 4.19 -1.88
C PHE A 104 -11.50 5.00 -2.79
N THR A 105 -11.13 6.18 -2.31
CA THR A 105 -10.15 7.06 -2.96
C THR A 105 -9.27 7.69 -1.90
N LEU A 106 -7.96 7.52 -2.03
CA LEU A 106 -6.96 8.12 -1.16
C LEU A 106 -6.23 9.21 -1.93
N PHE A 107 -6.20 10.42 -1.39
CA PHE A 107 -5.39 11.52 -1.90
C PHE A 107 -4.23 11.75 -0.92
N MET A 108 -3.00 11.76 -1.43
CA MET A 108 -1.81 12.08 -0.63
C MET A 108 -1.15 13.35 -1.16
N VAL A 109 -0.94 14.33 -0.28
CA VAL A 109 -0.22 15.56 -0.63
C VAL A 109 1.24 15.22 -0.91
N GLY A 110 1.74 15.66 -2.07
CA GLY A 110 3.12 15.41 -2.48
C GLY A 110 3.35 14.07 -3.20
N GLU A 111 2.30 13.28 -3.44
CA GLU A 111 2.44 12.08 -4.26
C GLU A 111 2.86 12.43 -5.69
N GLY A 112 3.95 11.82 -6.16
CA GLY A 112 4.53 12.10 -7.48
C GLY A 112 5.28 13.44 -7.59
N ILE A 113 5.44 14.20 -6.51
CA ILE A 113 6.21 15.45 -6.49
C ILE A 113 7.64 15.15 -6.01
N GLU A 114 8.64 15.42 -6.85
CA GLU A 114 10.04 15.37 -6.44
C GLU A 114 10.28 16.44 -5.36
N LYS A 115 10.59 15.99 -4.14
CA LYS A 115 10.93 16.90 -3.05
C LYS A 115 12.29 17.53 -3.36
N LYS A 116 12.28 18.80 -3.75
CA LYS A 116 13.50 19.60 -3.82
C LYS A 116 14.19 19.59 -2.46
N VAL A 117 15.44 19.15 -2.45
CA VAL A 117 16.32 19.22 -1.28
C VAL A 117 17.16 20.47 -1.49
N ASP A 118 16.69 21.59 -0.95
CA ASP A 118 17.44 22.84 -0.99
C ASP A 118 18.41 22.86 0.21
N ASP A 119 19.70 23.04 -0.08
CA ASP A 119 20.72 23.26 0.94
C ASP A 119 20.74 24.75 1.30
N PHE A 120 20.02 25.07 2.37
CA PHE A 120 19.91 26.45 2.89
C PHE A 120 21.28 27.06 3.22
N ALA A 121 22.26 26.26 3.65
CA ALA A 121 23.60 26.78 3.94
C ALA A 121 24.35 27.17 2.67
N ALA A 122 24.22 26.37 1.61
CA ALA A 122 24.79 26.69 0.30
C ALA A 122 24.13 27.94 -0.31
N GLU A 123 22.80 28.10 -0.15
CA GLU A 123 22.07 29.29 -0.62
C GLU A 123 22.51 30.56 0.12
N VAL A 124 22.65 30.50 1.44
CA VAL A 124 23.12 31.63 2.26
C VAL A 124 24.56 31.99 1.93
N ALA A 125 25.44 31.01 1.75
CA ALA A 125 26.83 31.24 1.35
C ALA A 125 26.93 31.89 -0.04
N ALA A 126 26.11 31.45 -1.00
CA ALA A 126 26.06 32.02 -2.34
C ALA A 126 25.56 33.48 -2.32
N GLN A 127 24.54 33.80 -1.52
CA GLN A 127 24.04 35.17 -1.39
C GLN A 127 25.06 36.09 -0.71
N ALA A 128 25.75 35.62 0.34
CA ALA A 128 26.80 36.39 1.01
C ALA A 128 28.00 36.65 0.10
N ALA A 129 28.44 35.66 -0.67
CA ALA A 129 29.53 35.80 -1.64
C ALA A 129 29.16 36.76 -2.79
N ALA A 130 27.93 36.67 -3.32
CA ALA A 130 27.45 37.56 -4.37
C ALA A 130 27.32 39.02 -3.89
N ALA A 131 26.98 39.24 -2.61
CA ALA A 131 26.95 40.58 -2.01
C ALA A 131 28.36 41.16 -1.80
N ALA A 132 29.33 40.32 -1.43
CA ALA A 132 30.73 40.74 -1.26
C ALA A 132 31.42 41.07 -2.58
N ALA A 133 31.09 40.38 -3.68
CA ALA A 133 31.67 40.62 -5.01
C ALA A 133 31.14 41.87 -5.73
N LYS A 134 30.06 42.49 -5.22
CA LYS A 134 29.49 43.75 -5.75
C LYS A 134 30.03 45.01 -5.08
N LYS A 135 31.03 44.89 -4.20
CA LYS A 135 31.64 45.98 -3.46
C LYS A 135 33.09 46.16 -3.90
#